data_AF-A0AA37JD87-F1
#
_entry.id   AF-A0AA37JD87-F1
#
_cell.length_a   1.000
_cell.length_b   1.000
_cell.length_c   1.000
_cell.angle_alpha   90.00
_cell.angle_beta   90.00
_cell.angle_gamma   90.00
#
_symmetry.space_group_name_H-M   'P 1'
#
loop_
_entity.id
_entity.type
_entity.pdbx_description
1 polymer ?
#
loop_
_entity_poly.entity_id
_entity_poly.type
_entity_poly.pdbx_seq_one_letter_code
_entity_poly.pdbx_strand_id
1 'polypeptide(L)'
;MKRDVFKKHWNLTGRVRGIGAGSADNGFTLVESLAAWTILLIAVTIFLKCLGMAHASMGKGTVMRNQYMTALERVELGGEPLRTKETKLKFIIDKTTFSMDVVMMEYGLPQSGKGETQPVTLKVIGPVSGAGE
;
A
#
# COMPACT_ATOMS: atom_id res chain seq x y z
N MET A 1 34.92 -37.73 22.67
CA MET A 1 34.94 -37.76 21.18
C MET A 1 34.12 -38.97 20.76
N LYS A 2 32.78 -38.90 20.75
CA LYS A 2 31.87 -38.65 19.61
C LYS A 2 32.06 -39.62 18.40
N ARG A 3 30.97 -40.33 18.10
CA ARG A 3 30.57 -40.96 16.81
C ARG A 3 30.95 -42.43 16.58
N ASP A 4 30.25 -43.38 17.21
CA ASP A 4 30.12 -44.73 16.62
C ASP A 4 28.83 -45.49 16.97
N VAL A 5 27.82 -44.83 17.56
CA VAL A 5 26.55 -45.48 17.93
C VAL A 5 25.45 -45.35 16.86
N PHE A 6 25.68 -44.56 15.80
CA PHE A 6 24.71 -44.37 14.71
C PHE A 6 24.99 -45.20 13.44
N LYS A 7 25.75 -46.30 13.57
CA LYS A 7 26.16 -47.17 12.46
C LYS A 7 25.30 -48.43 12.30
N LYS A 8 24.07 -48.45 12.82
CA LYS A 8 23.29 -49.70 12.93
C LYS A 8 21.84 -49.67 12.43
N HIS A 9 21.45 -48.76 11.54
CA HIS A 9 20.08 -48.82 10.98
C HIS A 9 19.90 -48.38 9.52
N TRP A 10 20.94 -48.44 8.69
CA TRP A 10 20.76 -48.27 7.23
C TRP A 10 21.13 -49.52 6.47
N ASN A 11 20.42 -50.61 6.78
CA ASN A 11 20.36 -51.74 5.89
C ASN A 11 18.92 -52.26 5.86
N LEU A 12 18.14 -51.73 4.93
CA LEU A 12 17.00 -52.43 4.38
C LEU A 12 16.67 -51.83 3.01
N THR A 13 17.02 -52.64 2.00
CA THR A 13 16.27 -52.82 0.74
C THR A 13 16.19 -51.64 -0.24
N GLY A 14 16.93 -51.77 -1.34
CA GLY A 14 16.65 -50.96 -2.53
C GLY A 14 17.70 -51.05 -3.62
N ARG A 15 18.01 -52.27 -4.06
CA ARG A 15 18.79 -52.56 -5.26
C ARG A 15 18.13 -51.89 -6.48
N VAL A 16 18.49 -50.64 -6.80
CA VAL A 16 18.11 -50.02 -8.08
C VAL A 16 19.04 -50.60 -9.14
N ARG A 17 18.54 -51.67 -9.75
CA ARG A 17 19.13 -52.37 -10.88
C ARG A 17 19.39 -51.35 -11.99
N GLY A 18 20.63 -51.28 -12.45
CA GLY A 18 20.96 -50.57 -13.69
C GLY A 18 20.11 -51.10 -14.84
N ILE A 19 19.47 -50.18 -15.53
CA ILE A 19 18.95 -50.31 -16.90
C ILE A 19 19.55 -49.06 -17.55
N GLY A 20 20.66 -49.17 -18.26
CA GLY A 20 20.74 -49.85 -19.55
C GLY A 20 21.06 -48.74 -20.55
N ALA A 21 22.26 -48.79 -21.13
CA ALA A 21 22.67 -47.88 -22.19
C ALA A 21 21.65 -47.96 -23.35
N GLY A 22 21.10 -46.82 -23.74
CA GLY A 22 20.15 -46.72 -24.83
C GLY A 22 19.94 -45.25 -25.18
N SER A 23 20.71 -44.80 -26.18
CA SER A 23 20.56 -43.49 -26.81
C SER A 23 19.17 -43.32 -27.40
N ALA A 24 18.44 -42.28 -26.98
CA ALA A 24 17.32 -41.69 -27.71
C ALA A 24 17.06 -40.28 -27.14
N ASP A 25 17.71 -39.28 -27.72
CA ASP A 25 17.18 -37.92 -27.70
C ASP A 25 15.83 -37.91 -28.46
N ASN A 26 14.90 -37.08 -27.96
CA ASN A 26 13.63 -36.65 -28.58
C ASN A 26 12.36 -37.40 -28.13
N GLY A 27 11.96 -37.17 -26.88
CA GLY A 27 10.59 -37.43 -26.43
C GLY A 27 10.34 -36.73 -25.11
N PHE A 28 9.73 -35.55 -25.15
CA PHE A 28 9.33 -34.83 -23.94
C PHE A 28 8.41 -35.75 -23.12
N THR A 29 8.84 -36.11 -21.91
CA THR A 29 8.08 -37.06 -21.10
C THR A 29 6.79 -36.40 -20.62
N LEU A 30 5.70 -37.16 -20.48
CA LEU A 30 4.43 -36.65 -19.96
C LEU A 30 4.60 -35.94 -18.59
N VAL A 31 5.59 -36.39 -17.80
CA VAL A 31 5.94 -35.81 -16.50
C VAL A 31 6.60 -34.44 -16.64
N GLU A 32 7.54 -34.27 -17.57
CA GLU A 32 8.15 -32.97 -17.85
C GLU A 32 7.13 -31.97 -18.40
N SER A 33 6.19 -32.45 -19.23
CA SER A 33 5.07 -31.64 -19.71
C SER A 33 4.17 -31.19 -18.58
N LEU A 34 3.74 -32.12 -17.73
CA LEU A 34 2.89 -31.79 -16.59
C LEU A 34 3.59 -30.80 -15.64
N ALA A 35 4.90 -30.94 -15.42
CA ALA A 35 5.68 -30.02 -14.61
C ALA A 35 5.73 -28.61 -15.23
N ALA A 36 5.97 -28.50 -16.55
CA ALA A 36 5.99 -27.22 -17.26
C ALA A 36 4.63 -26.51 -17.20
N TRP A 37 3.52 -27.23 -17.43
CA TRP A 37 2.17 -26.69 -17.30
C TRP A 37 1.86 -26.23 -15.88
N THR A 38 2.30 -26.99 -14.88
CA THR A 38 2.09 -26.63 -13.47
C THR A 38 2.84 -25.34 -13.11
N ILE A 39 4.10 -25.21 -13.52
CA ILE A 39 4.90 -23.99 -13.31
C ILE A 39 4.28 -22.80 -14.03
N LEU A 40 3.79 -23.00 -15.27
CA LEU A 40 3.10 -21.96 -16.03
C LEU A 40 1.84 -21.47 -15.32
N LEU A 41 1.01 -22.39 -14.81
CA LEU A 41 -0.21 -22.04 -14.07
C LEU A 41 0.11 -21.28 -12.77
N ILE A 42 1.15 -21.71 -12.03
CA ILE A 42 1.61 -20.99 -10.83
C ILE A 42 2.06 -19.57 -11.21
N ALA A 43 2.88 -19.42 -12.26
CA ALA A 43 3.34 -18.11 -12.73
C ALA A 43 2.16 -17.19 -13.13
N VAL A 44 1.19 -17.71 -13.86
CA VAL A 44 -0.02 -16.96 -14.25
C VAL A 44 -0.84 -16.53 -13.03
N THR A 45 -1.01 -17.42 -12.05
CA THR A 45 -1.78 -17.08 -10.82
C THR A 45 -1.09 -16.00 -9.99
N ILE A 46 0.24 -16.04 -9.88
CA ILE A 46 1.02 -15.01 -9.18
C ILE A 46 0.89 -13.68 -9.94
N PHE A 47 1.04 -13.70 -11.27
CA PHE A 47 0.92 -12.52 -12.10
C PHE A 47 -0.46 -11.85 -11.98
N LEU A 48 -1.55 -12.61 -12.04
CA LEU A 48 -2.91 -12.10 -11.87
C LEU A 48 -3.13 -11.49 -10.48
N LYS A 49 -2.58 -12.09 -9.41
CA LYS A 49 -2.63 -11.49 -8.06
C LYS A 49 -1.87 -10.18 -7.98
N CYS A 50 -0.68 -10.10 -8.59
CA CYS A 50 0.10 -8.88 -8.66
C CYS A 50 -0.65 -7.77 -9.39
N LEU A 51 -1.30 -8.07 -10.52
CA LEU A 51 -2.15 -7.12 -11.25
C LEU A 51 -3.33 -6.65 -10.41
N GLY A 52 -4.03 -7.56 -9.72
CA GLY A 52 -5.16 -7.20 -8.85
C GLY A 52 -4.76 -6.26 -7.70
N MET A 53 -3.62 -6.53 -7.05
CA MET A 53 -3.08 -5.65 -6.00
C MET A 53 -2.65 -4.29 -6.54
N ALA A 54 -2.01 -4.24 -7.72
CA ALA A 54 -1.61 -2.99 -8.36
C ALA A 54 -2.83 -2.14 -8.75
N HIS A 55 -3.88 -2.76 -9.30
CA HIS A 55 -5.10 -2.07 -9.71
C HIS A 55 -5.89 -1.55 -8.49
N ALA A 56 -5.95 -2.33 -7.40
CA ALA A 56 -6.56 -1.89 -6.15
C ALA A 56 -5.78 -0.73 -5.50
N SER A 57 -4.45 -0.75 -5.60
CA SER A 57 -3.58 0.33 -5.12
C SER A 57 -3.76 1.61 -5.95
N MET A 58 -3.78 1.50 -7.28
CA MET A 58 -4.05 2.63 -8.18
C MET A 58 -5.45 3.21 -7.97
N GLY A 59 -6.48 2.37 -7.80
CA GLY A 59 -7.84 2.82 -7.53
C GLY A 59 -7.94 3.69 -6.27
N LYS A 60 -7.27 3.28 -5.17
CA LYS A 60 -7.20 4.07 -3.94
C LYS A 60 -6.47 5.40 -4.14
N GLY A 61 -5.33 5.38 -4.86
CA GLY A 61 -4.57 6.60 -5.16
C GLY A 61 -5.36 7.61 -5.99
N THR A 62 -6.08 7.14 -7.01
CA THR A 62 -6.94 7.97 -7.87
C THR A 62 -8.10 8.58 -7.10
N VAL A 63 -8.75 7.81 -6.21
CA VAL A 63 -9.82 8.33 -5.36
C VAL A 63 -9.29 9.42 -4.42
N MET A 64 -8.18 9.18 -3.73
CA MET A 64 -7.58 10.19 -2.82
C MET A 64 -7.18 11.47 -3.55
N ARG A 65 -6.60 11.34 -4.75
CA ARG A 65 -6.27 12.49 -5.60
C ARG A 65 -7.51 13.27 -6.01
N ASN A 66 -8.58 12.58 -6.40
CA ASN A 66 -9.83 13.23 -6.80
C ASN A 66 -10.46 13.98 -5.61
N GLN A 67 -10.51 13.35 -4.44
CA GLN A 67 -11.01 13.97 -3.21
C GLN A 67 -10.20 15.23 -2.84
N TYR A 68 -8.88 15.18 -2.97
CA TYR A 68 -8.01 16.34 -2.76
C TYR A 68 -8.30 17.47 -3.76
N MET A 69 -8.39 17.16 -5.06
CA MET A 69 -8.69 18.17 -6.09
C MET A 69 -10.05 18.83 -5.86
N THR A 70 -11.08 18.07 -5.48
CA THR A 70 -12.40 18.62 -5.14
C THR A 70 -12.35 19.51 -3.89
N ALA A 71 -11.56 19.12 -2.88
CA ALA A 71 -11.37 19.95 -1.68
C ALA A 71 -10.70 21.29 -2.03
N LEU A 72 -9.71 21.27 -2.93
CA LEU A 72 -9.02 22.46 -3.41
C LEU A 72 -9.93 23.36 -4.25
N GLU A 73 -10.68 22.79 -5.19
CA GLU A 73 -11.64 23.53 -6.01
C GLU A 73 -12.69 24.26 -5.17
N ARG A 74 -13.18 23.63 -4.08
CA ARG A 74 -14.11 24.29 -3.14
C ARG A 74 -13.49 25.49 -2.43
N VAL A 75 -12.19 25.46 -2.16
CA VAL A 75 -11.46 26.60 -1.57
C VAL A 75 -11.36 27.76 -2.55
N GLU A 76 -11.03 27.45 -3.82
CA GLU A 76 -10.84 28.43 -4.89
C GLU A 76 -12.14 29.11 -5.31
N LEU A 77 -13.23 28.34 -5.41
CA LEU A 77 -14.55 28.84 -5.79
C LEU A 77 -15.31 29.49 -4.63
N GLY A 78 -14.73 29.56 -3.43
CA GLY A 78 -15.38 30.16 -2.26
C GLY A 78 -16.59 29.37 -1.74
N GLY A 79 -16.56 28.05 -1.87
CA GLY A 79 -17.59 27.17 -1.33
C GLY A 79 -17.71 27.26 0.20
N GLU A 80 -18.77 26.67 0.75
CA GLU A 80 -18.93 26.59 2.20
C GLU A 80 -17.91 25.61 2.82
N PRO A 81 -17.20 26.02 3.88
CA PRO A 81 -16.30 25.14 4.60
C PRO A 81 -17.08 24.09 5.39
N LEU A 82 -16.51 22.89 5.51
CA LEU A 82 -17.06 21.84 6.39
C LEU A 82 -17.02 22.28 7.86
N ARG A 83 -15.98 23.04 8.22
CA ARG A 83 -15.79 23.55 9.57
C ARG A 83 -15.05 24.87 9.52
N THR A 84 -15.48 25.80 10.35
CA THR A 84 -14.77 27.05 10.61
C THR A 84 -14.44 27.10 12.09
N LYS A 85 -13.19 27.46 12.42
CA LYS A 85 -12.73 27.58 13.78
C LYS A 85 -11.79 28.77 13.91
N GLU A 86 -12.10 29.66 14.84
CA GLU A 86 -11.17 30.66 15.33
C GLU A 86 -10.15 30.01 16.26
N THR A 87 -8.87 30.25 16.01
CA THR A 87 -7.78 29.65 16.76
C THR A 87 -6.57 30.56 16.79
N LYS A 88 -5.68 30.33 17.76
CA LYS A 88 -4.42 31.06 17.87
C LYS A 88 -3.28 30.23 17.27
N LEU A 89 -2.73 30.66 16.14
CA LEU A 89 -1.51 30.05 15.58
C LEU A 89 -0.31 30.56 16.35
N LYS A 90 0.50 29.63 16.86
CA LYS A 90 1.72 29.92 17.60
C LYS A 90 2.93 29.56 16.75
N PHE A 91 3.84 30.52 16.61
CA PHE A 91 5.10 30.34 15.91
C PHE A 91 6.23 30.57 16.90
N ILE A 92 7.22 29.69 16.92
CA ILE A 92 8.41 29.84 17.75
C ILE A 92 9.56 30.16 16.81
N ILE A 93 10.16 31.33 16.98
CA ILE A 93 11.37 31.75 16.26
C ILE A 93 12.43 31.98 17.32
N ASP A 94 13.52 31.22 17.24
CA ASP A 94 14.55 31.10 18.27
C ASP A 94 13.96 30.77 19.66
N LYS A 95 13.90 31.75 20.57
CA LYS A 95 13.35 31.64 21.93
C LYS A 95 12.09 32.47 22.13
N THR A 96 11.61 33.15 21.08
CA THR A 96 10.45 34.02 21.14
C THR A 96 9.23 33.30 20.57
N THR A 97 8.14 33.30 21.32
CA THR A 97 6.86 32.77 20.87
C THR A 97 6.00 33.91 20.34
N PHE A 98 5.65 33.84 19.07
CA PHE A 98 4.67 34.69 18.42
C PHE A 98 3.33 33.97 18.41
N SER A 99 2.24 34.73 18.51
CA SER A 99 0.89 34.19 18.44
C SER A 99 0.00 35.13 17.64
N MET A 100 -0.78 34.58 16.72
CA MET A 100 -1.77 35.33 15.94
C MET A 100 -3.13 34.64 16.04
N ASP A 101 -4.18 35.43 16.20
CA ASP A 101 -5.55 34.94 16.08
C ASP A 101 -5.90 34.81 14.60
N VAL A 102 -6.40 33.64 14.20
CA VAL A 102 -6.72 33.31 12.81
C VAL A 102 -8.05 32.59 12.73
N VAL A 103 -8.71 32.74 11.59
CA VAL A 103 -9.83 31.88 11.22
C VAL A 103 -9.28 30.76 10.37
N MET A 104 -9.40 29.54 10.86
CA MET A 104 -9.09 28.33 10.11
C MET A 104 -10.40 27.75 9.55
N MET A 105 -10.44 27.61 8.23
CA MET A 105 -11.55 26.99 7.50
C MET A 105 -11.06 25.66 6.91
N GLU A 106 -11.83 24.62 7.15
CA GLU A 106 -11.58 23.25 6.70
C GLU A 106 -12.49 22.91 5.54
N TYR A 107 -11.88 22.51 4.43
CA TYR A 107 -12.55 22.12 3.19
C TYR A 107 -12.25 20.66 2.88
N GLY A 108 -13.28 19.94 2.45
CA GLY A 108 -13.18 18.53 2.13
C GLY A 108 -14.51 17.98 1.66
N LEU A 109 -14.58 16.66 1.57
CA LEU A 109 -15.83 15.95 1.39
C LEU A 109 -16.42 15.58 2.76
N PRO A 110 -17.76 15.53 2.90
CA PRO A 110 -18.38 15.03 4.12
C PRO A 110 -17.89 13.62 4.42
N GLN A 111 -17.52 13.35 5.67
CA GLN A 111 -17.08 12.00 6.06
C GLN A 111 -18.21 11.00 5.78
N SER A 112 -17.91 10.01 4.93
CA SER A 112 -18.86 8.97 4.55
C SER A 112 -18.93 7.82 5.55
N GLY A 113 -18.00 7.76 6.51
CA GLY A 113 -17.91 6.67 7.49
C GLY A 113 -17.04 6.99 8.70
N LYS A 114 -17.36 6.38 9.85
CA LYS A 114 -16.65 6.57 11.11
C LYS A 114 -15.26 5.93 11.04
N GLY A 115 -14.20 6.75 11.12
CA GLY A 115 -12.81 6.27 11.12
C GLY A 115 -12.10 6.28 9.76
N GLU A 116 -12.75 6.76 8.69
CA GLU A 116 -12.08 7.00 7.41
C GLU A 116 -11.22 8.27 7.48
N THR A 117 -9.93 8.14 7.13
CA THR A 117 -9.06 9.31 6.95
C THR A 117 -9.27 9.85 5.55
N GLN A 118 -9.76 11.09 5.45
CA GLN A 118 -9.97 11.78 4.17
C GLN A 118 -9.02 12.99 4.08
N PRO A 119 -8.54 13.33 2.87
CA PRO A 119 -7.75 14.53 2.69
C PRO A 119 -8.62 15.77 2.91
N VAL A 120 -8.09 16.75 3.64
CA VAL A 120 -8.72 18.04 3.87
C VAL A 120 -7.76 19.16 3.45
N THR A 121 -8.33 20.26 2.96
CA THR A 121 -7.59 21.49 2.65
C THR A 121 -7.93 22.53 3.71
N LEU A 122 -6.90 23.12 4.32
CA LEU A 122 -7.06 24.16 5.32
C LEU A 122 -6.78 25.53 4.69
N LYS A 123 -7.77 26.42 4.71
CA LYS A 123 -7.58 27.84 4.41
C LYS A 123 -7.44 28.58 5.73
N VAL A 124 -6.28 29.21 5.94
CA VAL A 124 -6.01 30.01 7.13
C VAL A 124 -6.05 31.48 6.73
N ILE A 125 -6.92 32.25 7.39
CA ILE A 125 -7.07 33.68 7.16
C ILE A 125 -6.38 34.40 8.32
N GLY A 126 -5.42 35.27 7.98
CA GLY A 126 -4.67 36.13 8.90
C GLY A 126 -5.57 37.15 9.62
N PRO A 127 -4.99 37.99 10.49
CA PRO A 127 -5.61 38.43 11.74
C PRO A 127 -7.03 38.95 11.54
N VAL A 128 -7.94 38.37 12.31
CA VAL A 128 -9.28 38.93 12.52
C VAL A 128 -9.06 40.28 13.17
N SER A 129 -9.18 41.36 12.40
CA SER A 129 -9.10 42.70 12.95
C SER A 129 -10.30 42.92 13.88
N GLY A 130 -10.09 42.65 15.16
CA GLY A 130 -10.75 43.32 16.27
C GLY A 130 -9.83 44.38 16.86
N ALA A 131 -9.10 45.14 16.03
CA ALA A 131 -8.54 46.41 16.48
C ALA A 131 -9.69 47.42 16.38
N GLY A 132 -10.22 47.79 17.56
CA GLY A 132 -11.44 48.56 17.68
C GLY A 132 -11.44 49.90 16.94
N GLU A 133 -12.63 50.26 16.50
CA GLU A 133 -13.23 51.58 16.73
C GLU A 133 -14.57 51.36 17.44
#